data_AF-A0A533ZFR1-F1
#
_entry.id   AF-A0A533ZFR1-F1
#
_cell.length_a   1.000
_cell.length_b   1.000
_cell.length_c   1.000
_cell.angle_alpha   90.00
_cell.angle_beta   90.00
_cell.angle_gamma   90.00
#
_symmetry.space_group_name_H-M   'P 1'
#
loop_
_entity.id
_entity.type
_entity.pdbx_description
1 polymer ?
#
loop_
_entity_poly.entity_id
_entity_poly.type
_entity_poly.pdbx_seq_one_letter_code
_entity_poly.pdbx_strand_id
1 'polypeptide(L)'
;VMTYTGRAVMGMGVSRGTSRAVEASQKAISSPLLEDGSVEGARGVLLNITGGPSLSLHEVDEAASIIREAADPQANIIVGQVINPDMGEDLVITVIATGFDREEPSGKSASLERPSSASVRASQPALAGVRASGGEAPSRNLERPTFLRRLTAKRDGQGRLGLVPDEEWDVPTFLRKQSE
;
A
#
# COMPACT_ATOMS: atom_id res chain seq x y z
N VAL A 1 -6.60 -6.09 2.00
CA VAL A 1 -7.31 -4.92 1.43
C VAL A 1 -6.47 -3.65 1.56
N MET A 2 -6.07 -3.19 2.75
CA MET A 2 -5.33 -1.91 2.89
C MET A 2 -3.89 -1.87 2.32
N THR A 3 -3.43 -2.94 1.68
CA THR A 3 -2.14 -2.97 0.97
C THR A 3 -2.23 -2.33 -0.42
N TYR A 4 -3.44 -2.10 -0.94
CA TYR A 4 -3.60 -1.38 -2.21
C TYR A 4 -3.06 0.04 -2.06
N THR A 5 -2.13 0.42 -2.94
CA THR A 5 -1.60 1.78 -3.02
C THR A 5 -2.55 2.69 -3.80
N GLY A 6 -2.47 3.99 -3.55
CA GLY A 6 -3.25 5.00 -4.27
C GLY A 6 -4.31 5.63 -3.36
N ARG A 7 -5.22 6.38 -3.99
CA ARG A 7 -6.29 7.08 -3.28
C ARG A 7 -7.25 6.11 -2.58
N ALA A 8 -7.79 6.59 -1.47
CA ALA A 8 -8.80 5.91 -0.66
C ALA A 8 -9.90 6.90 -0.29
N VAL A 9 -11.15 6.45 -0.30
CA VAL A 9 -12.31 7.26 0.05
C VAL A 9 -13.20 6.49 1.03
N MET A 10 -13.95 7.22 1.86
CA MET A 10 -14.82 6.65 2.87
C MET A 10 -16.24 7.19 2.68
N GLY A 11 -17.23 6.30 2.80
CA GLY A 11 -18.63 6.66 2.82
C GLY A 11 -19.32 6.08 4.05
N MET A 12 -20.30 6.81 4.60
CA MET A 12 -21.09 6.36 5.75
C MET A 12 -22.57 6.59 5.49
N GLY A 13 -23.39 5.61 5.88
CA GLY A 13 -24.84 5.70 5.85
C GLY A 13 -25.46 5.18 7.12
N VAL A 14 -26.53 5.84 7.55
CA VAL A 14 -27.33 5.44 8.72
C VAL A 14 -28.78 5.31 8.30
N SER A 15 -29.41 4.20 8.70
CA SER A 15 -30.85 4.01 8.53
C SER A 15 -31.46 3.18 9.67
N ARG A 16 -32.79 3.17 9.72
CA ARG A 16 -33.65 2.47 10.70
C ARG A 16 -34.85 1.88 9.98
N GLY A 17 -35.50 0.89 10.60
CA GLY A 17 -36.70 0.25 10.07
C GLY A 17 -36.40 -0.99 9.23
N THR A 18 -37.40 -1.46 8.47
CA THR A 18 -37.37 -2.75 7.76
C THR A 18 -36.41 -2.79 6.58
N SER A 19 -36.20 -1.66 5.88
CA SER A 19 -35.30 -1.56 4.72
C SER A 19 -33.99 -0.85 5.06
N ARG A 20 -33.59 -0.87 6.34
CA ARG A 20 -32.44 -0.11 6.82
C ARG A 20 -31.11 -0.51 6.18
N ALA A 21 -30.92 -1.79 5.83
CA ALA A 21 -29.71 -2.27 5.15
C ALA A 21 -29.54 -1.64 3.77
N VAL A 22 -30.60 -1.68 2.96
CA VAL A 22 -30.62 -1.11 1.60
C VAL A 22 -30.41 0.40 1.64
N GLU A 23 -31.17 1.11 2.47
CA GLU A 23 -31.08 2.57 2.55
C GLU A 23 -29.74 3.05 3.11
N ALA A 24 -29.21 2.39 4.16
CA ALA A 24 -27.91 2.75 4.73
C ALA A 24 -26.79 2.49 3.72
N SER A 25 -26.88 1.43 2.92
CA SER A 25 -25.89 1.12 1.88
C SER A 25 -25.90 2.18 0.78
N GLN A 26 -27.08 2.56 0.30
CA GLN A 26 -27.21 3.63 -0.71
C GLN A 26 -26.67 4.96 -0.19
N LYS A 27 -26.98 5.33 1.06
CA LYS A 27 -26.43 6.53 1.71
C LYS A 27 -24.90 6.47 1.85
N ALA A 28 -24.34 5.30 2.15
CA ALA A 28 -22.90 5.13 2.25
C ALA A 28 -22.21 5.31 0.89
N ILE A 29 -22.77 4.76 -0.20
CA ILE A 29 -22.23 4.86 -1.57
C ILE A 29 -22.40 6.26 -2.17
N SER A 30 -23.40 7.03 -1.74
CA SER A 30 -23.66 8.39 -2.20
C SER A 30 -23.18 9.48 -1.22
N SER A 31 -22.30 9.10 -0.30
CA SER A 31 -21.83 10.01 0.75
C SER A 31 -20.99 11.15 0.15
N PRO A 32 -21.14 12.42 0.59
CA PRO A 32 -20.36 13.56 0.10
C PRO A 32 -18.85 13.45 0.34
N LEU A 33 -18.43 12.50 1.17
CA LEU A 33 -17.02 12.19 1.46
C LEU A 33 -16.34 11.38 0.33
N LEU A 34 -17.11 10.96 -0.67
CA LEU A 34 -16.63 10.33 -1.90
C LEU A 34 -16.45 11.44 -2.93
N GLU A 35 -15.20 11.86 -3.17
CA GLU A 35 -14.84 13.06 -3.95
C GLU A 35 -15.46 13.09 -5.36
N ASP A 36 -15.62 11.94 -6.00
CA ASP A 36 -16.22 11.77 -7.35
C ASP A 36 -17.61 11.09 -7.32
N GLY A 37 -18.20 10.94 -6.13
CA GLY A 37 -19.58 10.46 -5.96
C GLY A 37 -19.82 8.96 -6.18
N SER A 38 -18.78 8.14 -6.32
CA SER A 38 -18.97 6.69 -6.42
C SER A 38 -17.80 5.86 -5.87
N VAL A 39 -18.11 4.64 -5.45
CA VAL A 39 -17.14 3.59 -5.08
C VAL A 39 -16.67 2.78 -6.30
N GLU A 40 -17.13 3.17 -7.49
CA GLU A 40 -16.77 2.58 -8.78
C GLU A 40 -15.25 2.57 -9.01
N GLY A 41 -14.73 1.44 -9.48
CA GLY A 41 -13.30 1.28 -9.78
C GLY A 41 -12.42 0.96 -8.57
N ALA A 42 -12.97 0.90 -7.35
CA ALA A 42 -12.21 0.47 -6.18
C ALA A 42 -11.84 -1.02 -6.26
N ARG A 43 -10.55 -1.34 -6.18
CA ARG A 43 -10.05 -2.73 -6.16
C ARG A 43 -10.14 -3.39 -4.80
N GLY A 44 -10.21 -2.60 -3.74
CA GLY A 44 -10.33 -3.08 -2.38
C GLY A 44 -11.40 -2.31 -1.63
N VAL A 45 -12.36 -3.04 -1.06
CA VAL A 45 -13.43 -2.46 -0.26
C VAL A 45 -13.42 -3.10 1.12
N LEU A 46 -13.44 -2.28 2.17
CA LEU A 46 -13.71 -2.71 3.53
C LEU A 46 -15.08 -2.17 3.92
N LEU A 47 -16.02 -3.10 4.13
CA LEU A 47 -17.38 -2.85 4.55
C LEU A 47 -17.49 -3.17 6.03
N ASN A 48 -17.85 -2.19 6.85
CA ASN A 48 -18.20 -2.39 8.24
C ASN A 48 -19.68 -2.09 8.47
N ILE A 49 -20.40 -3.09 8.99
CA ILE A 49 -21.82 -3.00 9.32
C ILE A 49 -21.95 -3.07 10.83
N THR A 50 -22.38 -1.97 11.44
CA THR A 50 -22.63 -1.90 12.87
C THR A 50 -24.13 -1.80 13.10
N GLY A 51 -24.68 -2.69 13.91
CA GLY A 51 -26.09 -2.68 14.25
C GLY A 51 -26.33 -3.13 15.69
N GLY A 52 -27.58 -3.01 16.12
CA GLY A 52 -28.04 -3.57 17.39
C GLY A 52 -28.08 -5.10 17.41
N PRO A 53 -28.55 -5.70 18.51
CA PRO A 53 -28.74 -7.15 18.63
C PRO A 53 -29.74 -7.73 17.62
N SER A 54 -30.56 -6.87 17.00
CA SER A 54 -31.51 -7.24 15.93
C SER A 54 -30.86 -7.39 14.55
N LEU A 55 -29.55 -7.17 14.40
CA LEU A 55 -28.85 -7.32 13.12
C LEU A 55 -28.88 -8.77 12.63
N SER A 56 -29.48 -8.98 11.46
CA SER A 56 -29.60 -10.29 10.83
C SER A 56 -28.56 -10.51 9.73
N LEU A 57 -28.26 -11.78 9.44
CA LEU A 57 -27.40 -12.16 8.31
C LEU A 57 -27.97 -11.74 6.95
N HIS A 58 -29.30 -11.67 6.83
CA HIS A 58 -29.95 -11.26 5.60
C HIS A 58 -29.66 -9.80 5.27
N GLU A 59 -29.73 -8.91 6.27
CA GLU A 59 -29.40 -7.49 6.12
C GLU A 59 -27.92 -7.28 5.76
N VAL A 60 -27.03 -8.09 6.35
CA VAL A 60 -25.61 -8.07 6.02
C VAL A 60 -25.36 -8.46 4.57
N ASP A 61 -26.05 -9.50 4.08
CA ASP A 61 -25.93 -9.98 2.71
C ASP A 61 -26.52 -8.99 1.68
N GLU A 62 -27.67 -8.38 1.98
CA GLU A 62 -28.25 -7.31 1.15
C GLU A 62 -27.29 -6.12 1.03
N ALA A 63 -26.77 -5.63 2.14
CA ALA A 63 -25.83 -4.51 2.15
C ALA A 63 -24.56 -4.82 1.36
N ALA A 64 -24.00 -6.02 1.57
CA ALA A 64 -22.80 -6.46 0.86
C ALA A 64 -23.04 -6.62 -0.65
N SER A 65 -24.23 -7.05 -1.06
CA SER A 65 -24.61 -7.20 -2.47
C SER A 65 -24.68 -5.85 -3.17
N ILE A 66 -25.36 -4.87 -2.57
CA ILE A 66 -25.47 -3.51 -3.12
C ILE A 66 -24.09 -2.86 -3.30
N ILE A 67 -23.21 -3.00 -2.30
CA ILE A 67 -21.85 -2.43 -2.38
C ILE A 67 -21.00 -3.15 -3.42
N ARG A 68 -21.20 -4.46 -3.60
CA ARG A 68 -20.50 -5.24 -4.62
C ARG A 68 -20.91 -4.84 -6.03
N GLU A 69 -22.19 -4.52 -6.24
CA GLU A 69 -22.69 -4.04 -7.54
C GLU A 69 -22.16 -2.64 -7.88
N ALA A 70 -21.93 -1.79 -6.88
CA ALA A 70 -21.37 -0.46 -7.07
C ALA A 70 -19.83 -0.47 -7.22
N ALA A 71 -19.13 -1.49 -6.74
CA ALA A 71 -17.68 -1.62 -6.83
C ALA A 71 -17.23 -2.30 -8.13
N ASP A 72 -15.91 -2.41 -8.34
CA ASP A 72 -15.37 -3.17 -9.47
C ASP A 72 -15.72 -4.67 -9.37
N PRO A 73 -16.09 -5.37 -10.47
CA PRO A 73 -16.42 -6.79 -10.44
C PRO A 73 -15.30 -7.72 -9.95
N GLN A 74 -14.05 -7.26 -9.96
CA GLN A 74 -12.88 -7.96 -9.44
C GLN A 74 -12.37 -7.35 -8.12
N ALA A 75 -13.16 -6.49 -7.48
CA ALA A 75 -12.81 -5.91 -6.19
C ALA A 75 -12.73 -6.98 -5.10
N ASN A 76 -11.71 -6.87 -4.25
CA ASN A 76 -11.59 -7.64 -3.03
C ASN A 76 -12.39 -6.95 -1.91
N ILE A 77 -13.54 -7.50 -1.56
CA ILE A 77 -14.46 -6.97 -0.55
C ILE A 77 -14.31 -7.76 0.74
N ILE A 78 -13.94 -7.09 1.83
CA ILE A 78 -13.97 -7.63 3.19
C ILE A 78 -15.18 -7.06 3.92
N VAL A 79 -16.04 -7.95 4.43
CA VAL A 79 -17.21 -7.59 5.21
C VAL A 79 -16.94 -7.87 6.69
N GLY A 80 -17.07 -6.83 7.51
CA GLY A 80 -17.05 -6.90 8.96
C GLY A 80 -18.42 -6.53 9.52
N GLN A 81 -18.81 -7.21 10.60
CA GLN A 81 -20.03 -6.91 11.33
C GLN A 81 -19.71 -6.68 12.81
N VAL A 82 -20.35 -5.69 13.41
CA VAL A 82 -20.19 -5.35 14.82
C VAL A 82 -21.57 -5.22 15.44
N ILE A 83 -21.79 -5.97 16.53
CA ILE A 83 -23.01 -5.88 17.32
C ILE A 83 -22.76 -4.92 18.46
N ASN A 84 -23.48 -3.81 18.46
CA ASN A 84 -23.47 -2.83 19.54
C ASN A 84 -24.87 -2.77 20.20
N PRO A 85 -25.03 -3.29 21.44
CA PRO A 85 -26.30 -3.27 22.17
C PRO A 85 -26.92 -1.87 22.34
N ASP A 86 -26.10 -0.82 22.36
CA ASP A 86 -26.56 0.55 22.60
C ASP A 86 -27.19 1.22 21.36
N MET A 87 -27.09 0.59 20.19
CA MET A 87 -27.59 1.14 18.93
C MET A 87 -29.09 0.91 18.70
N GLY A 88 -29.75 0.08 19.52
CA GLY A 88 -31.18 -0.21 19.35
C GLY A 88 -31.51 -0.74 17.96
N GLU A 89 -32.33 -0.01 17.20
CA GLU A 89 -32.75 -0.36 15.84
C GLU A 89 -31.94 0.34 14.73
N ASP A 90 -30.88 1.06 15.10
CA ASP A 90 -30.05 1.80 14.16
C ASP A 90 -29.06 0.86 13.46
N LEU A 91 -28.91 1.05 12.16
CA LEU A 91 -27.89 0.40 11.35
C LEU A 91 -26.96 1.45 10.76
N VAL A 92 -25.67 1.30 11.03
CA VAL A 92 -24.61 2.15 10.51
C VAL A 92 -23.75 1.31 9.57
N ILE A 93 -23.65 1.75 8.33
CA ILE A 93 -22.80 1.13 7.32
C ILE A 93 -21.67 2.10 7.00
N THR A 94 -20.45 1.62 7.10
CA THR A 94 -19.24 2.36 6.71
C THR A 94 -18.52 1.60 5.62
N VAL A 95 -18.23 2.28 4.52
CA VAL A 95 -17.52 1.76 3.36
C VAL A 95 -16.19 2.49 3.26
N ILE A 96 -15.11 1.74 3.15
CA ILE A 96 -13.77 2.28 2.87
C ILE A 96 -13.32 1.64 1.57
N ALA A 97 -13.23 2.45 0.53
CA ALA A 97 -12.81 2.03 -0.79
C ALA A 97 -11.35 2.46 -1.01
N THR A 98 -10.55 1.58 -1.59
CA THR A 98 -9.09 1.74 -1.77
C THR A 98 -8.65 1.23 -3.13
N GLY A 99 -7.54 1.78 -3.64
CA GLY A 99 -6.96 1.35 -4.91
C GLY A 99 -7.63 1.97 -6.12
N PHE A 100 -8.02 3.25 -6.03
CA PHE A 100 -8.61 4.04 -7.12
C PHE A 100 -7.63 4.42 -8.23
N ASP A 101 -6.36 4.04 -8.11
CA ASP A 101 -5.36 4.39 -9.10
C ASP A 101 -4.87 3.14 -9.83
N ARG A 102 -5.27 3.09 -11.09
CA ARG A 102 -4.34 2.72 -12.15
C ARG A 102 -4.53 3.78 -13.24
N GLU A 103 -3.66 4.80 -13.21
CA GLU A 103 -3.04 5.13 -14.48
C GLU A 103 -2.49 3.79 -14.96
N GLU A 104 -3.16 3.16 -15.94
CA GLU A 104 -2.47 2.23 -16.84
C GLU A 104 -1.11 2.89 -17.07
N PRO A 105 0.03 2.23 -16.78
CA PRO A 105 1.30 2.80 -17.11
C PRO A 105 1.21 3.04 -18.60
N SER A 106 0.94 4.30 -18.98
CA SER A 106 0.73 4.65 -20.36
C SER A 106 2.08 4.34 -20.95
N GLY A 107 2.12 3.21 -21.67
CA GLY A 107 3.25 2.74 -22.42
C GLY A 107 3.43 3.72 -23.57
N LYS A 108 3.74 4.97 -23.26
CA LYS A 108 4.63 5.79 -24.05
C LYS A 108 5.98 5.12 -23.93
N SER A 109 6.08 3.94 -24.56
CA SER A 109 7.30 3.46 -25.16
C SER A 109 7.77 4.63 -26.01
N ALA A 110 8.62 5.47 -25.43
CA ALA A 110 9.36 6.45 -26.17
C ALA A 110 10.07 5.64 -27.24
N SER A 111 9.56 5.75 -28.47
CA SER A 111 10.25 5.28 -29.66
C SER A 111 11.57 6.04 -29.68
N LEU A 112 12.60 5.46 -29.07
CA LEU A 112 13.98 5.82 -29.31
C LEU A 112 14.24 5.42 -30.76
N GLU A 113 13.98 6.37 -31.66
CA GLU A 113 14.49 6.32 -33.03
C GLU A 113 15.99 6.06 -32.95
N ARG A 114 16.38 4.83 -33.24
CA ARG A 114 17.78 4.47 -33.50
C ARG A 114 18.08 4.95 -34.93
N PRO A 115 18.96 5.95 -35.12
CA PRO A 115 19.43 6.26 -36.46
C PRO A 115 20.17 5.04 -37.02
N SER A 116 19.79 4.67 -38.24
CA SER A 116 20.42 3.63 -39.03
C SER A 116 21.86 4.03 -39.36
N SER A 117 22.83 3.31 -38.80
CA SER A 117 24.19 3.31 -39.31
C SER A 117 24.55 1.89 -39.72
N ALA A 118 24.66 1.70 -41.03
CA ALA A 118 25.12 0.49 -41.69
C ALA A 118 26.46 0.02 -41.08
N SER A 119 26.48 -1.17 -40.48
CA SER A 119 27.72 -1.80 -40.05
C SER A 119 28.37 -2.48 -41.25
N VAL A 120 29.39 -1.82 -41.79
CA VAL A 120 30.38 -2.35 -42.72
C VAL A 120 30.99 -3.61 -42.12
N ARG A 121 31.05 -4.70 -42.91
CA ARG A 121 31.83 -5.91 -42.60
C ARG A 121 33.29 -5.51 -42.42
N ALA A 122 33.81 -5.65 -41.21
CA ALA A 122 35.24 -5.54 -40.93
C ALA A 122 35.78 -6.91 -40.48
N SER A 123 36.85 -7.29 -41.17
CA SER A 123 37.67 -8.49 -41.10
C SER A 123 38.12 -8.83 -39.67
N GLN A 124 38.05 -10.11 -39.32
CA GLN A 124 38.75 -10.64 -38.15
C GLN A 124 40.28 -10.53 -38.35
N PRO A 125 41.04 -10.13 -37.32
CA PRO A 125 42.39 -10.63 -37.13
C PRO A 125 42.38 -11.67 -36.00
N ALA A 126 42.84 -12.88 -36.34
CA ALA A 126 43.25 -13.87 -35.36
C ALA A 126 44.44 -13.34 -34.58
N LEU A 127 44.37 -13.34 -33.25
CA LEU A 127 45.53 -13.15 -32.39
C LEU A 127 45.77 -14.44 -31.60
N ALA A 128 46.80 -15.16 -32.04
CA ALA A 128 47.36 -16.31 -31.37
C ALA A 128 48.11 -15.86 -30.10
N GLY A 129 47.79 -16.52 -28.98
CA GLY A 129 48.74 -16.84 -27.93
C GLY A 129 49.10 -15.74 -26.92
N VAL A 130 48.39 -15.71 -25.78
CA VAL A 130 49.02 -15.57 -24.45
C VAL A 130 48.27 -16.47 -23.46
N ARG A 131 49.09 -17.11 -22.61
CA ARG A 131 48.84 -18.24 -21.74
C ARG A 131 47.94 -17.90 -20.54
N ALA A 132 47.30 -18.94 -20.02
CA ALA A 132 46.72 -18.98 -18.70
C ALA A 132 47.77 -18.64 -17.63
N SER A 133 47.44 -17.69 -16.75
CA SER A 133 48.08 -17.52 -15.45
C SER A 133 47.09 -16.90 -14.48
N GLY A 134 46.64 -17.71 -13.51
CA GLY A 134 46.30 -17.31 -12.15
C GLY A 134 45.29 -16.18 -11.97
N GLY A 135 44.00 -16.50 -12.05
CA GLY A 135 42.98 -15.71 -11.38
C GLY A 135 42.97 -16.02 -9.89
N GLU A 136 43.26 -15.04 -9.04
CA GLU A 136 42.84 -15.06 -7.64
C GLU A 136 42.45 -13.65 -7.20
N ALA A 137 41.25 -13.23 -7.61
CA ALA A 137 40.50 -12.22 -6.87
C ALA A 137 39.82 -12.94 -5.70
N PRO A 138 39.85 -12.41 -4.46
CA PRO A 138 39.37 -13.14 -3.29
C PRO A 138 37.85 -13.33 -3.38
N SER A 139 37.45 -14.53 -3.78
CA SER A 139 36.08 -15.03 -3.92
C SER A 139 35.45 -15.38 -2.56
N ARG A 140 35.74 -14.61 -1.51
CA ARG A 140 35.21 -14.86 -0.16
C ARG A 140 34.22 -13.79 0.28
N ASN A 141 33.03 -13.80 -0.32
CA ASN A 141 31.72 -13.44 0.24
C ASN A 141 30.75 -12.89 -0.84
N LEU A 142 30.19 -13.78 -1.65
CA LEU A 142 29.02 -13.46 -2.49
C LEU A 142 27.69 -13.67 -1.76
N GLU A 143 27.69 -14.43 -0.67
CA GLU A 143 26.49 -14.71 0.14
C GLU A 143 25.96 -13.49 0.90
N ARG A 144 26.77 -12.44 1.03
CA ARG A 144 26.35 -11.16 1.61
C ARG A 144 26.00 -10.16 0.53
N PRO A 145 24.82 -9.53 0.60
CA PRO A 145 24.41 -8.52 -0.35
C PRO A 145 25.37 -7.32 -0.35
N THR A 146 25.55 -6.73 -1.53
CA THR A 146 26.60 -5.75 -1.85
C THR A 146 26.66 -4.55 -0.90
N PHE A 147 25.52 -4.13 -0.34
CA PHE A 147 25.45 -2.99 0.58
C PHE A 147 26.14 -3.24 1.92
N LEU A 148 26.07 -4.46 2.47
CA LEU A 148 26.73 -4.82 3.73
C LEU A 148 28.26 -4.93 3.58
N ARG A 149 28.72 -5.38 2.40
CA ARG A 149 30.15 -5.52 2.09
C ARG A 149 30.86 -4.17 2.01
N ARG A 150 30.16 -3.14 1.55
CA ARG A 150 30.70 -1.78 1.43
C ARG A 150 30.81 -1.07 2.79
N LEU A 151 29.98 -1.45 3.77
CA LEU A 151 29.98 -0.86 5.11
C LEU A 151 31.17 -1.32 5.96
N THR A 152 31.62 -2.57 5.79
CA THR A 152 32.76 -3.11 6.55
C THR A 152 34.11 -2.68 5.98
N ALA A 153 34.18 -2.37 4.68
CA ALA A 153 35.42 -1.93 4.03
C ALA A 153 35.80 -0.47 4.35
N LYS A 154 34.92 0.29 5.01
CA LYS A 154 35.12 1.73 5.28
C LYS A 154 35.39 2.04 6.76
N ARG A 155 35.81 1.04 7.56
CA ARG A 155 35.92 1.17 9.03
C ARG A 155 37.32 0.94 9.63
N ASP A 156 38.38 1.01 8.82
CA ASP A 156 39.78 1.05 9.29
C ASP A 156 40.38 2.47 9.27
N GLY A 157 39.55 3.48 9.54
CA GLY A 157 39.98 4.88 9.56
C GLY A 157 39.13 5.73 10.47
N GLN A 158 39.59 5.86 11.72
CA GLN A 158 39.41 7.04 12.57
C GLN A 158 38.07 7.22 13.31
N GLY A 159 38.19 7.26 14.66
CA GLY A 159 37.27 8.01 15.53
C GLY A 159 36.36 7.16 16.42
N ARG A 160 36.80 6.88 17.65
CA ARG A 160 35.92 6.53 18.78
C ARG A 160 34.91 7.67 18.98
N LEU A 161 33.65 7.48 18.61
CA LEU A 161 32.56 8.27 19.19
C LEU A 161 32.15 7.56 20.48
N GLY A 162 32.33 8.25 21.61
CA GLY A 162 31.91 7.77 22.92
C GLY A 162 30.40 7.57 22.97
N LEU A 163 30.00 6.46 23.57
CA LEU A 163 28.63 6.21 23.99
C LEU A 163 28.32 7.23 25.10
N VAL A 164 27.38 8.13 24.83
CA VAL A 164 26.78 9.00 25.86
C VAL A 164 25.80 8.11 26.66
N PRO A 165 25.78 8.16 28.00
CA PRO A 165 24.93 7.27 28.80
C PRO A 165 23.44 7.50 28.50
N ASP A 166 22.65 6.42 28.54
CA ASP A 166 21.22 6.36 28.20
C ASP A 166 20.28 7.20 29.10
N GLU A 167 20.78 7.95 30.08
CA GLU A 167 19.98 8.64 31.11
C GLU A 167 19.39 10.00 30.68
N GLU A 168 19.66 10.49 29.47
CA GLU A 168 19.13 11.80 28.99
C GLU A 168 17.72 11.71 28.35
N TRP A 169 17.14 10.51 28.22
CA TRP A 169 15.84 10.29 27.54
C TRP A 169 14.63 10.27 28.48
N ASP A 170 14.84 10.15 29.79
CA ASP A 170 13.74 9.99 30.76
C ASP A 170 13.07 11.31 31.18
N VAL A 171 13.56 12.46 30.68
CA VAL A 171 12.95 13.75 30.98
C VAL A 171 12.30 14.33 29.73
N PRO A 172 10.96 14.43 29.69
CA PRO A 172 10.26 15.06 28.58
C PRO A 172 10.76 16.48 28.32
N THR A 173 10.89 16.82 27.03
CA THR A 173 11.52 18.07 26.55
C THR A 173 10.92 19.35 27.15
N PHE A 174 9.66 19.31 27.61
CA PHE A 174 8.98 20.46 28.21
C PHE A 174 9.48 20.84 29.62
N LEU A 175 10.07 19.91 30.38
CA LEU A 175 10.63 20.19 31.72
C LEU A 175 12.04 20.76 31.68
N ARG A 176 12.76 20.56 30.56
CA ARG A 176 14.15 21.02 30.39
C ARG A 176 14.29 22.54 30.34
N LYS A 177 13.20 23.25 30.02
CA LYS A 177 13.23 24.69 29.74
C LYS A 177 12.74 25.58 30.90
N GLN A 178 12.42 24.99 32.06
CA GLN A 178 11.98 25.74 33.25
C GLN A 178 13.07 25.84 34.34
N SER A 179 14.25 25.29 34.09
CA SER A 179 15.38 25.29 35.02
C SER A 179 16.59 26.09 34.53
N GLU A 180 16.39 27.01 33.58
CA GLU A 180 17.31 28.11 33.26
C GLU A 180 16.67 29.47 33.59
#